data_AF-A0A842VS22-F1
#
_entry.id   AF-A0A842VS22-F1
#
_cell.length_a   1.000
_cell.length_b   1.000
_cell.length_c   1.000
_cell.angle_alpha   90.00
_cell.angle_beta   90.00
_cell.angle_gamma   90.00
#
_symmetry.space_group_name_H-M   'P 1'
#
loop_
_entity.id
_entity.type
_entity.pdbx_description
1 polymer ?
#
loop_
_entity_poly.entity_id
_entity_poly.type
_entity_poly.pdbx_seq_one_letter_code
_entity_poly.pdbx_strand_id
1 'polypeptide(L)'
;MKATSEKKKQKKVIFRELECDFYIDTNNLVPPDIIKFILGKLETTTIQELNKILKGIKIYIGGNHWHYNEKGYIKYQTYEFNFNNMTLLIFLNKIFELGYERWRNSLYGALRRYVWESFFHELIMSVVQILRIDLTMVDLVKNKNLNTPDDRTTNLVNKLFNYDNEAYRTIDFFTINSVLWKETLPEDLGFLYTLYSRRINLLKKKSSKSYLSQFEKIKLYNELRKIKMGYKYEYNLSELVNYCIHSEHFEPFFRYNTENYSKMHREFYYKAKRQILKFFKKYDITNELNEYRDKANRIHYFLTHTTFERVKSACLQVCLANINNKYLKEYDSFKSFYDTCPICGKKDINQINCEKFYFSSRYSYFKELLITNMKNTETLEDLNTNEFYFGIPCEDCFKVIRNIQGKYDDLDEVQNFVRRYSVCPICGSKNHLEYLLDFYYDDNRDELKGFLLKNMGNKNHLKNFNINLGIPCCNCFSKIFERDPDDLRLVFNIYE
;
A
#
# COMPACT_ATOMS: atom_id res chain seq x y z
N MET A 1 -3.04 -58.12 -30.18
CA MET A 1 -3.65 -57.10 -31.06
C MET A 1 -3.39 -55.73 -30.46
N LYS A 2 -2.82 -54.83 -31.26
CA LYS A 2 -2.26 -53.52 -30.87
C LYS A 2 -3.38 -52.58 -30.37
N ALA A 3 -3.23 -52.07 -29.15
CA ALA A 3 -3.93 -50.88 -28.72
C ALA A 3 -3.36 -49.68 -29.49
N THR A 4 -4.12 -49.18 -30.45
CA THR A 4 -3.83 -47.94 -31.17
C THR A 4 -3.94 -46.77 -30.18
N SER A 5 -2.80 -46.22 -29.82
CA SER A 5 -2.72 -44.92 -29.15
C SER A 5 -3.04 -43.82 -30.16
N GLU A 6 -4.31 -43.44 -30.24
CA GLU A 6 -4.67 -42.16 -30.83
C GLU A 6 -4.17 -41.03 -29.92
N LYS A 7 -2.91 -40.62 -30.15
CA LYS A 7 -2.42 -39.34 -29.68
C LYS A 7 -3.33 -38.25 -30.26
N LYS A 8 -4.20 -37.68 -29.42
CA LYS A 8 -4.92 -36.44 -29.70
C LYS A 8 -3.90 -35.41 -30.20
N LYS A 9 -3.87 -35.15 -31.52
CA LYS A 9 -3.15 -34.02 -32.11
C LYS A 9 -3.75 -32.75 -31.49
N GLN A 10 -3.08 -32.18 -30.49
CA GLN A 10 -3.37 -30.84 -30.00
C GLN A 10 -3.32 -29.88 -31.20
N LYS A 11 -4.46 -29.28 -31.55
CA LYS A 11 -4.54 -28.31 -32.65
C LYS A 11 -3.77 -27.06 -32.22
N LYS A 12 -2.58 -26.86 -32.80
CA LYS A 12 -1.94 -25.55 -32.83
C LYS A 12 -2.89 -24.60 -33.58
N VAL A 13 -3.41 -23.59 -32.88
CA VAL A 13 -4.23 -22.56 -33.51
C VAL A 13 -3.28 -21.50 -34.04
N ILE A 14 -3.25 -21.32 -35.37
CA ILE A 14 -2.55 -20.22 -36.03
C ILE A 14 -3.59 -19.12 -36.23
N PHE A 15 -3.34 -17.95 -35.66
CA PHE A 15 -4.28 -16.82 -35.66
C PHE A 15 -4.11 -16.01 -36.94
N ARG A 16 -4.65 -16.51 -38.05
CA ARG A 16 -4.53 -15.85 -39.37
C ARG A 16 -5.22 -14.48 -39.45
N GLU A 17 -6.20 -14.20 -38.58
CA GLU A 17 -7.00 -12.98 -38.62
C GLU A 17 -6.31 -11.75 -37.99
N LEU A 18 -5.19 -11.92 -37.30
CA LEU A 18 -4.44 -10.83 -36.66
C LEU A 18 -3.10 -10.54 -37.33
N GLU A 19 -2.85 -11.12 -38.51
CA GLU A 19 -1.53 -11.06 -39.18
C GLU A 19 -0.37 -11.59 -38.29
N CYS A 20 -0.66 -12.41 -37.28
CA CYS A 20 0.36 -13.00 -36.43
C CYS A 20 1.03 -14.20 -37.13
N ASP A 21 2.34 -14.13 -37.31
CA ASP A 21 3.16 -15.22 -37.89
C ASP A 21 3.56 -16.26 -36.83
N PHE A 22 3.39 -15.94 -35.55
CA PHE A 22 3.68 -16.82 -34.42
C PHE A 22 2.46 -17.64 -33.98
N TYR A 23 2.69 -18.84 -33.44
CA TYR A 23 1.59 -19.67 -32.93
C TYR A 23 1.16 -19.24 -31.52
N ILE A 24 -0.10 -19.49 -31.16
CA ILE A 24 -0.57 -19.33 -29.78
C ILE A 24 -1.16 -20.67 -29.33
N ASP A 25 -0.53 -21.26 -28.33
CA ASP A 25 -0.94 -22.51 -27.70
C ASP A 25 -1.55 -22.21 -26.34
N THR A 26 -2.87 -22.13 -26.29
CA THR A 26 -3.58 -21.92 -25.02
C THR A 26 -3.65 -23.19 -24.18
N ASN A 27 -3.30 -24.36 -24.75
CA ASN A 27 -3.48 -25.68 -24.14
C ASN A 27 -4.91 -25.90 -23.57
N ASN A 28 -5.92 -25.32 -24.23
CA ASN A 28 -7.32 -25.25 -23.76
C ASN A 28 -7.50 -24.64 -22.35
N LEU A 29 -6.52 -23.86 -21.88
CA LEU A 29 -6.58 -23.19 -20.58
C LEU A 29 -7.27 -21.84 -20.65
N VAL A 30 -7.26 -21.19 -21.81
CA VAL A 30 -7.94 -19.91 -22.04
C VAL A 30 -8.63 -19.98 -23.41
N PRO A 31 -9.87 -19.48 -23.54
CA PRO A 31 -10.51 -19.34 -24.84
C PRO A 31 -9.64 -18.57 -25.83
N PRO A 32 -9.42 -19.08 -27.06
CA PRO A 32 -8.65 -18.39 -28.09
C PRO A 32 -9.11 -16.95 -28.34
N ASP A 33 -10.42 -16.70 -28.28
CA ASP A 33 -11.02 -15.38 -28.53
C ASP A 33 -10.57 -14.32 -27.52
N ILE A 34 -10.27 -14.71 -26.28
CA ILE A 34 -9.73 -13.78 -25.29
C ILE A 34 -8.34 -13.30 -25.70
N ILE A 35 -7.47 -14.21 -26.16
CA ILE A 35 -6.12 -13.84 -26.59
C ILE A 35 -6.19 -12.98 -27.85
N LYS A 36 -7.04 -13.39 -28.80
CA LYS A 36 -7.30 -12.63 -30.02
C LYS A 36 -7.78 -11.22 -29.70
N PHE A 37 -8.72 -11.10 -28.76
CA PHE A 37 -9.25 -9.83 -28.32
C PHE A 37 -8.16 -8.92 -27.74
N ILE A 38 -7.29 -9.45 -26.87
CA ILE A 38 -6.21 -8.67 -26.25
C ILE A 38 -5.18 -8.24 -27.30
N LEU A 39 -4.72 -9.17 -28.15
CA LEU A 39 -3.74 -8.86 -29.20
C LEU A 39 -4.31 -7.92 -30.26
N GLY A 40 -5.61 -7.99 -30.55
CA GLY A 40 -6.29 -7.06 -31.45
C GLY A 40 -6.35 -5.61 -30.95
N LYS A 41 -5.93 -5.33 -29.70
CA LYS A 41 -5.76 -3.96 -29.20
C LYS A 41 -4.39 -3.36 -29.51
N LEU A 42 -3.45 -4.16 -30.00
CA LEU A 42 -2.13 -3.69 -30.42
C LEU A 42 -2.22 -3.13 -31.84
N GLU A 43 -1.42 -2.11 -32.13
CA GLU A 43 -1.31 -1.56 -33.48
C GLU A 43 -0.71 -2.60 -34.43
N THR A 44 -1.10 -2.57 -35.72
CA THR A 44 -0.55 -3.47 -36.74
C THR A 44 0.97 -3.41 -36.81
N THR A 45 1.57 -2.23 -36.66
CA THR A 45 3.03 -2.08 -36.63
C THR A 45 3.67 -2.81 -35.45
N THR A 46 2.99 -2.84 -34.31
CA THR A 46 3.43 -3.57 -33.11
C THR A 46 3.37 -5.07 -33.35
N ILE A 47 2.32 -5.58 -33.99
CA ILE A 47 2.21 -7.00 -34.37
C ILE A 47 3.31 -7.41 -35.36
N GLN A 48 3.62 -6.56 -36.35
CA GLN A 48 4.70 -6.83 -37.31
C GLN A 48 6.08 -6.93 -36.64
N GLU A 49 6.36 -6.09 -35.64
CA GLU A 49 7.60 -6.22 -34.86
C GLU A 49 7.59 -7.49 -34.00
N LEU A 50 6.44 -7.86 -33.40
CA LEU A 50 6.32 -9.11 -32.67
C LEU A 50 6.58 -10.33 -33.56
N ASN A 51 6.14 -10.33 -34.82
CA ASN A 51 6.40 -11.43 -35.74
C ASN A 51 7.89 -11.65 -36.00
N LYS A 52 8.73 -10.62 -35.90
CA LYS A 52 10.19 -10.74 -36.03
C LYS A 52 10.83 -11.40 -34.81
N ILE A 53 10.24 -11.21 -33.63
CA ILE A 53 10.81 -11.65 -32.36
C ILE A 53 10.22 -12.99 -31.94
N LEU A 54 8.90 -13.14 -31.94
CA LEU A 54 8.19 -14.31 -31.43
C LEU A 54 8.08 -15.43 -32.46
N LYS A 55 8.29 -16.66 -32.01
CA LYS A 55 7.84 -17.87 -32.72
C LYS A 55 6.56 -18.43 -32.12
N GLY A 56 6.25 -18.14 -30.86
CA GLY A 56 4.96 -18.47 -30.27
C GLY A 56 4.72 -17.98 -28.85
N ILE A 57 3.47 -18.09 -28.43
CA ILE A 57 3.00 -17.85 -27.05
C ILE A 57 2.41 -19.16 -26.53
N LYS A 58 2.80 -19.58 -25.33
CA LYS A 58 2.25 -20.75 -24.65
C LYS A 58 1.67 -20.36 -23.30
N ILE A 59 0.49 -20.90 -23.00
CA ILE A 59 -0.16 -20.68 -21.71
C ILE A 59 -0.03 -21.95 -20.87
N TYR A 60 0.39 -21.76 -19.62
CA TYR A 60 0.53 -22.79 -18.61
C TYR A 60 -0.30 -22.46 -17.37
N ILE A 61 -0.74 -23.48 -16.65
CA ILE A 61 -1.41 -23.30 -15.35
C ILE A 61 -0.45 -22.67 -14.34
N GLY A 62 0.81 -23.09 -14.29
CA GLY A 62 1.77 -22.75 -13.23
C GLY A 62 2.16 -23.97 -12.39
N GLY A 63 3.24 -23.86 -11.61
CA GLY A 63 3.81 -24.96 -10.80
C GLY A 63 5.30 -25.21 -11.08
N ASN A 64 5.71 -26.47 -11.20
CA ASN A 64 7.10 -26.92 -11.44
C ASN A 64 7.63 -26.63 -12.86
N HIS A 65 6.86 -25.95 -13.71
CA HIS A 65 7.22 -25.65 -15.11
C HIS A 65 8.12 -24.41 -15.24
N TRP A 66 8.71 -23.95 -14.14
CA TRP A 66 9.55 -22.76 -14.12
C TRP A 66 11.01 -23.18 -14.28
N HIS A 67 11.69 -22.63 -15.27
CA HIS A 67 13.00 -23.10 -15.70
C HIS A 67 14.11 -22.42 -14.89
N TYR A 68 14.18 -22.69 -13.57
CA TYR A 68 14.97 -21.92 -12.59
C TYR A 68 16.44 -21.72 -12.95
N ASN A 69 17.08 -22.78 -13.45
CA ASN A 69 18.51 -22.81 -13.73
C ASN A 69 18.83 -23.08 -15.20
N GLU A 70 17.84 -22.94 -16.08
CA GLU A 70 18.05 -23.23 -17.50
C GLU A 70 18.60 -22.03 -18.25
N LYS A 71 19.53 -22.32 -19.15
CA LYS A 71 20.16 -21.32 -20.01
C LYS A 71 19.19 -20.83 -21.08
N GLY A 72 19.27 -19.54 -21.40
CA GLY A 72 18.44 -18.93 -22.44
C GLY A 72 16.99 -18.68 -22.00
N TYR A 73 16.71 -18.69 -20.69
CA TYR A 73 15.43 -18.26 -20.14
C TYR A 73 15.61 -16.99 -19.30
N ILE A 74 14.72 -16.04 -19.49
CA ILE A 74 14.54 -14.91 -18.56
C ILE A 74 13.17 -15.00 -17.89
N LYS A 75 13.13 -14.71 -16.59
CA LYS A 75 11.96 -14.84 -15.74
C LYS A 75 11.44 -13.49 -15.30
N TYR A 76 10.12 -13.40 -15.33
CA TYR A 76 9.35 -12.33 -14.71
C TYR A 76 8.31 -12.94 -13.77
N GLN A 77 7.60 -12.09 -13.02
CA GLN A 77 6.68 -12.54 -11.98
C GLN A 77 5.59 -13.50 -12.50
N THR A 78 5.11 -13.30 -13.72
CA THR A 78 3.94 -13.97 -14.31
C THR A 78 4.24 -14.69 -15.63
N TYR A 79 5.43 -14.51 -16.20
CA TYR A 79 5.83 -15.11 -17.48
C TYR A 79 7.33 -15.42 -17.55
N GLU A 80 7.72 -16.20 -18.54
CA GLU A 80 9.10 -16.47 -18.93
C GLU A 80 9.26 -16.24 -20.44
N PHE A 81 10.44 -15.83 -20.86
CA PHE A 81 10.79 -15.81 -22.28
C PHE A 81 11.95 -16.78 -22.56
N ASN A 82 11.74 -17.67 -23.51
CA ASN A 82 12.71 -18.67 -23.94
C ASN A 82 13.39 -18.21 -25.24
N PHE A 83 14.64 -17.80 -25.16
CA PHE A 83 15.45 -17.35 -26.29
C PHE A 83 15.87 -18.49 -27.23
N ASN A 84 15.85 -19.75 -26.78
CA ASN A 84 16.24 -20.89 -27.61
C ASN A 84 15.24 -21.14 -28.73
N ASN A 85 13.95 -20.98 -28.43
CA ASN A 85 12.85 -21.18 -29.37
C ASN A 85 12.00 -19.92 -29.59
N MET A 86 12.45 -18.77 -29.08
CA MET A 86 11.76 -17.49 -29.14
C MET A 86 10.28 -17.57 -28.73
N THR A 87 10.00 -18.26 -27.62
CA THR A 87 8.64 -18.52 -27.14
C THR A 87 8.39 -17.83 -25.82
N LEU A 88 7.26 -17.12 -25.73
CA LEU A 88 6.73 -16.52 -24.50
C LEU A 88 5.87 -17.54 -23.75
N LEU A 89 6.18 -17.78 -22.47
CA LEU A 89 5.47 -18.70 -21.59
C LEU A 89 4.70 -17.91 -20.52
N ILE A 90 3.37 -17.98 -20.52
CA ILE A 90 2.48 -17.26 -19.59
C ILE A 90 1.97 -18.21 -18.50
N PHE A 91 2.02 -17.81 -17.22
CA PHE A 91 1.62 -18.65 -16.08
C PHE A 91 0.35 -18.15 -15.37
N LEU A 92 -0.78 -18.82 -15.63
CA LEU A 92 -2.10 -18.40 -15.14
C LEU A 92 -2.22 -18.34 -13.62
N ASN A 93 -1.60 -19.26 -12.88
CA ASN A 93 -1.63 -19.26 -11.41
C ASN A 93 -0.94 -18.03 -10.83
N LYS A 94 0.19 -17.59 -11.42
CA LYS A 94 0.89 -16.39 -10.97
C LYS A 94 0.08 -15.14 -11.24
N ILE A 95 -0.52 -15.05 -12.43
CA ILE A 95 -1.45 -13.97 -12.79
C ILE A 95 -2.67 -13.95 -11.86
N PHE A 96 -3.24 -15.13 -11.56
CA PHE A 96 -4.37 -15.24 -10.64
C PHE A 96 -4.01 -14.75 -9.23
N GLU A 97 -2.86 -15.16 -8.68
CA GLU A 97 -2.42 -14.68 -7.36
C GLU A 97 -2.21 -13.16 -7.37
N LEU A 98 -1.66 -12.58 -8.45
CA LEU A 98 -1.53 -11.13 -8.60
C LEU A 98 -2.90 -10.43 -8.55
N GLY A 99 -3.87 -10.91 -9.33
CA GLY A 99 -5.26 -10.40 -9.29
C GLY A 99 -5.93 -10.60 -7.94
N TYR A 100 -5.67 -11.72 -7.28
CA TYR A 100 -6.18 -12.00 -5.94
C TYR A 100 -5.63 -11.05 -4.89
N GLU A 101 -4.32 -10.78 -4.88
CA GLU A 101 -3.71 -9.83 -3.95
C GLU A 101 -4.17 -8.39 -4.22
N ARG A 102 -4.25 -7.98 -5.50
CA ARG A 102 -4.84 -6.68 -5.88
C ARG A 102 -6.27 -6.55 -5.40
N TRP A 103 -7.10 -7.57 -5.64
CA TRP A 103 -8.45 -7.61 -5.11
C TRP A 103 -8.40 -7.49 -3.60
N ARG A 104 -7.66 -8.36 -2.88
CA ARG A 104 -7.57 -8.44 -1.42
C ARG A 104 -7.24 -7.08 -0.78
N ASN A 105 -6.34 -6.31 -1.37
CA ASN A 105 -5.91 -5.01 -0.87
C ASN A 105 -6.82 -3.85 -1.30
N SER A 106 -7.71 -4.05 -2.29
CA SER A 106 -8.72 -3.07 -2.68
C SER A 106 -9.93 -3.06 -1.75
N LEU A 107 -10.60 -1.92 -1.65
CA LEU A 107 -11.83 -1.73 -0.87
C LEU A 107 -13.11 -2.00 -1.67
N TYR A 108 -12.99 -2.20 -2.98
CA TYR A 108 -14.11 -2.30 -3.90
C TYR A 108 -13.83 -3.28 -5.04
N GLY A 109 -14.86 -3.61 -5.84
CA GLY A 109 -14.73 -4.39 -7.06
C GLY A 109 -14.86 -5.90 -6.87
N ALA A 110 -15.01 -6.59 -8.00
CA ALA A 110 -15.17 -8.04 -8.08
C ALA A 110 -13.82 -8.74 -8.18
N LEU A 111 -13.60 -9.84 -7.45
CA LEU A 111 -12.40 -10.66 -7.63
C LEU A 111 -12.26 -11.13 -9.09
N ARG A 112 -13.38 -11.51 -9.72
CA ARG A 112 -13.40 -11.90 -11.14
C ARG A 112 -12.86 -10.80 -12.06
N ARG A 113 -13.17 -9.53 -11.78
CA ARG A 113 -12.67 -8.35 -12.50
C ARG A 113 -11.16 -8.20 -12.34
N TYR A 114 -10.66 -8.23 -11.10
CA TYR A 114 -9.22 -8.15 -10.85
C TYR A 114 -8.43 -9.29 -11.50
N VAL A 115 -8.99 -10.50 -11.56
CA VAL A 115 -8.36 -11.63 -12.27
C VAL A 115 -8.30 -11.37 -13.78
N TRP A 116 -9.39 -10.85 -14.36
CA TRP A 116 -9.44 -10.47 -15.78
C TRP A 116 -8.45 -9.35 -16.11
N GLU A 117 -8.49 -8.26 -15.35
CA GLU A 117 -7.60 -7.11 -15.52
C GLU A 117 -6.13 -7.51 -15.38
N SER A 118 -5.79 -8.32 -14.38
CA SER A 118 -4.43 -8.85 -14.23
C SER A 118 -4.04 -9.71 -15.41
N PHE A 119 -4.92 -10.59 -15.91
CA PHE A 119 -4.58 -11.41 -17.07
C PHE A 119 -4.32 -10.59 -18.33
N PHE A 120 -5.20 -9.63 -18.61
CA PHE A 120 -5.03 -8.73 -19.74
C PHE A 120 -3.75 -7.90 -19.58
N HIS A 121 -3.56 -7.25 -18.43
CA HIS A 121 -2.41 -6.41 -18.16
C HIS A 121 -1.10 -7.17 -18.29
N GLU A 122 -0.98 -8.36 -17.67
CA GLU A 122 0.25 -9.14 -17.69
C GLU A 122 0.57 -9.68 -19.09
N LEU A 123 -0.46 -10.02 -19.89
CA LEU A 123 -0.25 -10.41 -21.28
C LEU A 123 0.31 -9.23 -22.09
N ILE A 124 -0.29 -8.04 -22.00
CA ILE A 124 0.22 -6.84 -22.67
C ILE A 124 1.63 -6.50 -22.21
N MET A 125 1.88 -6.46 -20.90
CA MET A 125 3.19 -6.14 -20.34
C MET A 125 4.27 -7.11 -20.81
N SER A 126 3.96 -8.40 -20.88
CA SER A 126 4.90 -9.40 -21.39
C SER A 126 5.26 -9.19 -22.86
N VAL A 127 4.27 -8.83 -23.69
CA VAL A 127 4.44 -8.55 -25.11
C VAL A 127 5.22 -7.25 -25.33
N VAL A 128 4.88 -6.19 -24.61
CA VAL A 128 5.59 -4.90 -24.60
C VAL A 128 7.06 -5.08 -24.21
N GLN A 129 7.32 -5.90 -23.19
CA GLN A 129 8.68 -6.14 -22.72
C GLN A 129 9.52 -6.87 -23.78
N ILE A 130 8.94 -7.85 -24.48
CA ILE A 130 9.62 -8.61 -25.53
C ILE A 130 9.98 -7.74 -26.73
N LEU A 131 9.16 -6.72 -27.04
CA LEU A 131 9.45 -5.79 -28.13
C LEU A 131 10.74 -4.99 -27.95
N ARG A 132 11.25 -4.92 -26.72
CA ARG A 132 12.51 -4.22 -26.42
C ARG A 132 13.76 -5.08 -26.64
N ILE A 133 13.59 -6.36 -27.00
CA ILE A 133 14.71 -7.29 -27.17
C ILE A 133 15.58 -6.87 -28.35
N ASP A 134 16.88 -6.68 -28.09
CA ASP A 134 17.90 -6.59 -29.11
C ASP A 134 18.14 -7.97 -29.75
N LEU A 135 17.67 -8.13 -31.00
CA LEU A 135 17.84 -9.37 -31.74
C LEU A 135 19.31 -9.72 -31.99
N THR A 136 20.23 -8.75 -32.01
CA THR A 136 21.67 -9.01 -32.18
C THR A 136 22.30 -9.71 -30.97
N MET A 137 21.67 -9.60 -29.80
CA MET A 137 22.14 -10.18 -28.54
C MET A 137 21.58 -11.58 -28.28
N VAL A 138 20.60 -12.05 -29.06
CA VAL A 138 19.86 -13.30 -28.82
C VAL A 138 20.79 -14.52 -28.78
N ASP A 139 21.73 -14.65 -29.71
CA ASP A 139 22.63 -15.81 -29.75
C ASP A 139 23.61 -15.85 -28.58
N LEU A 140 24.00 -14.69 -28.05
CA LEU A 140 24.83 -14.59 -26.85
C LEU A 140 24.09 -15.11 -25.61
N VAL A 141 22.80 -14.80 -25.48
CA VAL A 141 22.03 -15.05 -24.25
C VAL A 141 21.45 -16.46 -24.17
N LYS A 142 21.26 -17.16 -25.30
CA LYS A 142 20.80 -18.56 -25.35
C LYS A 142 21.58 -19.51 -24.43
N ASN A 143 22.88 -19.28 -24.28
CA ASN A 143 23.78 -20.13 -23.50
C ASN A 143 24.11 -19.59 -22.10
N LYS A 144 23.39 -18.57 -21.62
CA LYS A 144 23.61 -17.91 -20.33
C LYS A 144 22.44 -18.15 -19.37
N ASN A 145 22.73 -18.22 -18.08
CA ASN A 145 21.69 -18.17 -17.05
C ASN A 145 21.38 -16.69 -16.76
N LEU A 146 20.25 -16.20 -17.27
CA LEU A 146 19.87 -14.78 -17.21
C LEU A 146 19.19 -14.39 -15.90
N ASN A 147 19.01 -15.34 -14.97
CA ASN A 147 18.30 -15.11 -13.71
C ASN A 147 19.24 -15.09 -12.51
N THR A 148 20.55 -15.08 -12.73
CA THR A 148 21.56 -14.99 -11.67
C THR A 148 21.59 -13.56 -11.14
N PRO A 149 21.49 -13.34 -9.81
CA PRO A 149 21.46 -12.00 -9.21
C PRO A 149 22.88 -11.43 -9.07
N ASP A 150 23.59 -11.29 -10.18
CA ASP A 150 24.92 -10.68 -10.24
C ASP A 150 24.96 -9.48 -11.20
N ASP A 151 25.87 -8.54 -10.95
CA ASP A 151 25.97 -7.28 -11.71
C ASP A 151 26.22 -7.52 -13.20
N ARG A 152 26.98 -8.56 -13.55
CA ARG A 152 27.29 -8.88 -14.94
C ARG A 152 26.06 -9.39 -15.67
N THR A 153 25.28 -10.27 -15.06
CA THR A 153 24.00 -10.75 -15.60
C THR A 153 22.98 -9.62 -15.70
N THR A 154 22.88 -8.76 -14.68
CA THR A 154 22.01 -7.58 -14.68
C THR A 154 22.35 -6.63 -15.83
N ASN A 155 23.63 -6.30 -16.00
CA ASN A 155 24.09 -5.45 -17.10
C ASN A 155 23.84 -6.08 -18.48
N LEU A 156 23.98 -7.41 -18.60
CA LEU A 156 23.67 -8.13 -19.84
C LEU A 156 22.18 -8.07 -20.17
N VAL A 157 21.30 -8.28 -19.17
CA VAL A 157 19.85 -8.17 -19.34
C VAL A 157 19.45 -6.74 -19.70
N ASN A 158 20.05 -5.73 -19.08
CA ASN A 158 19.74 -4.33 -19.39
C ASN A 158 20.06 -3.98 -20.84
N LYS A 159 21.22 -4.43 -21.34
CA LYS A 159 21.59 -4.29 -22.75
C LYS A 159 20.67 -5.08 -23.67
N LEU A 160 20.31 -6.31 -23.29
CA LEU A 160 19.41 -7.16 -24.08
C LEU A 160 18.04 -6.51 -24.29
N PHE A 161 17.51 -5.78 -23.31
CA PHE A 161 16.21 -5.12 -23.41
C PHE A 161 16.30 -3.64 -23.79
N ASN A 162 17.46 -3.18 -24.28
CA ASN A 162 17.67 -1.82 -24.80
C ASN A 162 17.07 -0.70 -23.94
N TYR A 163 17.15 -0.81 -22.60
CA TYR A 163 16.50 0.17 -21.72
C TYR A 163 17.05 1.60 -21.90
N ASP A 164 18.26 1.74 -22.45
CA ASP A 164 18.94 3.02 -22.68
C ASP A 164 18.53 3.70 -24.00
N ASN A 165 17.74 3.04 -24.85
CA ASN A 165 17.34 3.58 -26.15
C ASN A 165 15.94 4.20 -26.08
N GLU A 166 15.88 5.53 -25.92
CA GLU A 166 14.64 6.32 -25.90
C GLU A 166 13.84 6.24 -27.22
N ALA A 167 14.44 5.77 -28.32
CA ALA A 167 13.82 5.73 -29.64
C ALA A 167 12.85 4.56 -29.86
N TYR A 168 12.71 3.63 -28.90
CA TYR A 168 11.71 2.57 -29.02
C TYR A 168 10.30 3.15 -28.87
N ARG A 169 9.48 2.96 -29.92
CA ARG A 169 8.09 3.43 -30.00
C ARG A 169 7.36 3.09 -28.71
N THR A 170 6.98 4.13 -27.98
CA THR A 170 6.10 4.04 -26.84
C THR A 170 4.80 3.42 -27.32
N ILE A 171 4.60 2.14 -27.03
CA ILE A 171 3.24 1.59 -26.99
C ILE A 171 2.46 2.55 -26.10
N ASP A 172 1.39 3.13 -26.62
CA ASP A 172 0.57 4.07 -25.88
C ASP A 172 -0.15 3.32 -24.74
N PHE A 173 0.61 3.14 -23.67
CA PHE A 173 0.19 2.43 -22.49
C PHE A 173 -0.96 3.16 -21.82
N PHE A 174 -1.04 4.50 -21.96
CA PHE A 174 -2.18 5.26 -21.46
C PHE A 174 -3.45 4.88 -22.22
N THR A 175 -3.39 4.80 -23.55
CA THR A 175 -4.50 4.33 -24.36
C THR A 175 -4.88 2.89 -24.01
N ILE A 176 -3.93 1.95 -24.01
CA ILE A 176 -4.23 0.54 -23.69
C ILE A 176 -4.78 0.38 -22.27
N ASN A 177 -4.20 1.06 -21.28
CA ASN A 177 -4.68 1.02 -19.89
C ASN A 177 -6.06 1.67 -19.77
N SER A 178 -6.33 2.79 -20.44
CA SER A 178 -7.67 3.42 -20.43
C SER A 178 -8.75 2.55 -21.09
N VAL A 179 -8.37 1.76 -22.10
CA VAL A 179 -9.23 0.79 -22.78
C VAL A 179 -9.52 -0.39 -21.84
N LEU A 180 -8.50 -0.93 -21.19
CA LEU A 180 -8.56 -2.00 -20.18
C LEU A 180 -9.65 -1.77 -19.13
N TRP A 181 -9.71 -0.57 -18.53
CA TRP A 181 -10.69 -0.20 -17.49
C TRP A 181 -12.11 0.06 -18.02
N LYS A 182 -12.35 -0.11 -19.32
CA LYS A 182 -13.69 0.02 -19.91
C LYS A 182 -14.21 -1.32 -20.44
N GLU A 183 -13.37 -2.35 -20.47
CA GLU A 183 -13.73 -3.61 -21.08
C GLU A 183 -14.77 -4.38 -20.27
N THR A 184 -15.65 -5.10 -20.95
CA THR A 184 -16.61 -6.00 -20.30
C THR A 184 -15.91 -7.27 -19.83
N LEU A 185 -16.37 -7.83 -18.72
CA LEU A 185 -15.92 -9.15 -18.27
C LEU A 185 -16.27 -10.23 -19.31
N PRO A 186 -15.30 -11.04 -19.76
CA PRO A 186 -15.61 -12.22 -20.58
C PRO A 186 -16.51 -13.20 -19.83
N GLU A 187 -17.48 -13.79 -20.55
CA GLU A 187 -18.39 -14.80 -19.97
C GLU A 187 -17.64 -16.05 -19.52
N ASP A 188 -16.61 -16.44 -20.26
CA ASP A 188 -15.72 -17.54 -19.93
C ASP A 188 -14.29 -17.03 -19.71
N LEU A 189 -13.68 -17.34 -18.57
CA LEU A 189 -12.27 -17.06 -18.26
C LEU A 189 -11.39 -18.33 -18.37
N GLY A 190 -11.93 -19.43 -18.86
CA GLY A 190 -11.27 -20.73 -18.95
C GLY A 190 -10.76 -21.21 -17.59
N PHE A 191 -9.50 -21.63 -17.55
CA PHE A 191 -8.85 -22.15 -16.36
C PHE A 191 -8.70 -21.11 -15.24
N LEU A 192 -8.67 -19.81 -15.55
CA LEU A 192 -8.70 -18.76 -14.51
C LEU A 192 -9.99 -18.83 -13.69
N TYR A 193 -11.13 -19.21 -14.30
CA TYR A 193 -12.37 -19.46 -13.56
C TYR A 193 -12.27 -20.65 -12.60
N THR A 194 -11.47 -21.67 -12.95
CA THR A 194 -11.20 -22.81 -12.06
C THR A 194 -10.38 -22.37 -10.85
N LEU A 195 -9.33 -21.56 -11.05
CA LEU A 195 -8.52 -21.00 -9.96
C LEU A 195 -9.35 -20.09 -9.04
N TYR A 196 -10.14 -19.21 -9.65
CA TYR A 196 -11.13 -18.37 -8.99
C TYR A 196 -12.09 -19.20 -8.12
N SER A 197 -12.74 -20.22 -8.70
CA SER A 197 -13.71 -21.06 -7.99
C SER A 197 -13.07 -21.81 -6.82
N ARG A 198 -11.84 -22.32 -7.00
CA ARG A 198 -11.07 -22.95 -5.93
C ARG A 198 -10.79 -21.97 -4.80
N ARG A 199 -10.36 -20.75 -5.11
CA ARG A 199 -10.06 -19.71 -4.11
C ARG A 199 -11.32 -19.29 -3.33
N ILE A 200 -12.46 -19.13 -3.99
CA ILE A 200 -13.73 -18.85 -3.32
C ILE A 200 -14.11 -19.97 -2.35
N ASN A 201 -13.96 -21.23 -2.75
CA ASN A 201 -14.25 -22.36 -1.87
C ASN A 201 -13.30 -22.42 -0.67
N LEU A 202 -12.02 -22.09 -0.85
CA LEU A 202 -11.07 -21.95 0.25
C LEU A 202 -11.48 -20.83 1.21
N LEU A 203 -11.89 -19.67 0.69
CA LEU A 203 -12.36 -18.55 1.52
C LEU A 203 -13.63 -18.90 2.30
N LYS A 204 -14.59 -19.61 1.69
CA LYS A 204 -15.78 -20.13 2.40
C LYS A 204 -15.40 -21.07 3.55
N LYS A 205 -14.43 -21.97 3.35
CA LYS A 205 -13.94 -22.87 4.41
C LYS A 205 -13.21 -22.12 5.52
N LYS A 206 -12.49 -21.04 5.19
CA LYS A 206 -11.79 -20.19 6.17
C LYS A 206 -12.77 -19.32 6.96
N SER A 207 -13.83 -18.81 6.32
CA SER A 207 -14.81 -17.93 6.98
C SER A 207 -15.58 -18.64 8.08
N SER A 208 -15.85 -19.94 7.94
CA SER A 208 -16.53 -20.77 8.96
C SER A 208 -15.65 -21.11 10.17
N LYS A 209 -14.33 -20.94 10.08
CA LYS A 209 -13.36 -21.31 11.14
C LYS A 209 -12.71 -20.09 11.81
N SER A 210 -13.31 -18.90 11.68
CA SER A 210 -12.83 -17.64 12.30
C SER A 210 -11.46 -17.13 11.83
N TYR A 211 -10.84 -17.72 10.81
CA TYR A 211 -9.50 -17.33 10.32
C TYR A 211 -9.46 -16.08 9.42
N LEU A 212 -10.62 -15.49 9.10
CA LEU A 212 -10.70 -14.30 8.25
C LEU A 212 -10.96 -13.06 9.10
N SER A 213 -10.28 -11.97 8.75
CA SER A 213 -10.60 -10.64 9.26
C SER A 213 -12.05 -10.25 8.90
N GLN A 214 -12.62 -9.30 9.65
CA GLN A 214 -13.98 -8.82 9.37
C GLN A 214 -14.09 -8.21 7.95
N PHE A 215 -13.04 -7.51 7.52
CA PHE A 215 -12.94 -6.95 6.17
C PHE A 215 -12.97 -8.04 5.08
N GLU A 216 -12.16 -9.10 5.23
CA GLU A 216 -12.14 -10.22 4.29
C GLU A 216 -13.48 -10.98 4.26
N LYS A 217 -14.17 -11.10 5.40
CA LYS A 217 -15.52 -11.66 5.46
C LYS A 217 -16.51 -10.81 4.64
N ILE A 218 -16.52 -9.49 4.82
CA ILE A 218 -17.39 -8.58 4.07
C ILE A 218 -17.15 -8.71 2.56
N LYS A 219 -15.88 -8.74 2.14
CA LYS A 219 -15.52 -8.90 0.73
C LYS A 219 -15.94 -10.24 0.16
N LEU A 220 -15.71 -11.33 0.89
CA LEU A 220 -16.20 -12.64 0.50
C LEU A 220 -17.73 -12.61 0.33
N TYR A 221 -18.48 -12.06 1.27
CA TYR A 221 -19.94 -12.00 1.16
C TYR A 221 -20.41 -11.15 -0.03
N ASN A 222 -19.75 -10.02 -0.30
CA ASN A 222 -20.02 -9.23 -1.49
C ASN A 222 -19.75 -10.03 -2.76
N GLU A 223 -18.62 -10.73 -2.83
CA GLU A 223 -18.27 -11.58 -3.97
C GLU A 223 -19.31 -12.70 -4.18
N LEU A 224 -19.76 -13.36 -3.12
CA LEU A 224 -20.79 -14.40 -3.20
C LEU A 224 -22.13 -13.86 -3.74
N ARG A 225 -22.48 -12.61 -3.42
CA ARG A 225 -23.68 -11.97 -3.99
C ARG A 225 -23.50 -11.71 -5.49
N LYS A 226 -22.33 -11.25 -5.91
CA LYS A 226 -22.00 -11.04 -7.34
C LYS A 226 -22.07 -12.35 -8.13
N ILE A 227 -21.57 -13.46 -7.56
CA ILE A 227 -21.73 -14.81 -8.14
C ILE A 227 -23.21 -15.16 -8.32
N LYS A 228 -24.03 -14.95 -7.28
CA LYS A 228 -25.47 -15.26 -7.33
C LYS A 228 -26.21 -14.43 -8.39
N MET A 229 -25.73 -13.22 -8.68
CA MET A 229 -26.25 -12.33 -9.70
C MET A 229 -25.60 -12.53 -11.08
N GLY A 230 -24.81 -13.59 -11.26
CA GLY A 230 -24.16 -13.90 -12.54
C GLY A 230 -23.13 -12.87 -13.00
N TYR A 231 -22.53 -12.11 -12.09
CA TYR A 231 -21.56 -11.04 -12.40
C TYR A 231 -22.05 -9.91 -13.30
N LYS A 232 -23.36 -9.81 -13.57
CA LYS A 232 -23.94 -8.63 -14.24
C LYS A 232 -23.62 -7.32 -13.51
N TYR A 233 -23.44 -7.41 -12.19
CA TYR A 233 -23.05 -6.31 -11.34
C TYR A 233 -21.77 -6.66 -10.59
N GLU A 234 -20.76 -5.83 -10.78
CA GLU A 234 -19.41 -6.08 -10.28
C GLU A 234 -19.09 -5.27 -9.02
N TYR A 235 -19.93 -4.28 -8.74
CA TYR A 235 -19.79 -3.37 -7.64
C TYR A 235 -21.11 -3.29 -6.88
N ASN A 236 -21.03 -2.93 -5.61
CA ASN A 236 -22.21 -2.56 -4.84
C ASN A 236 -22.06 -1.14 -4.27
N LEU A 237 -23.18 -0.55 -3.86
CA LEU A 237 -23.18 0.80 -3.31
C LEU A 237 -22.30 0.92 -2.06
N SER A 238 -22.18 -0.14 -1.24
CA SER A 238 -21.30 -0.10 -0.07
C SER A 238 -19.83 0.00 -0.44
N GLU A 239 -19.42 -0.62 -1.54
CA GLU A 239 -18.06 -0.53 -2.09
C GLU A 239 -17.78 0.88 -2.63
N LEU A 240 -18.77 1.52 -3.29
CA LEU A 240 -18.65 2.91 -3.72
C LEU A 240 -18.57 3.88 -2.53
N VAL A 241 -19.36 3.64 -1.48
CA VAL A 241 -19.28 4.42 -0.23
C VAL A 241 -17.89 4.24 0.41
N ASN A 242 -17.40 3.00 0.51
CA ASN A 242 -16.08 2.71 1.06
C ASN A 242 -14.96 3.35 0.23
N TYR A 243 -15.06 3.35 -1.10
CA TYR A 243 -14.14 4.07 -1.98
C TYR A 243 -14.08 5.57 -1.63
N CYS A 244 -15.22 6.20 -1.35
CA CYS A 244 -15.25 7.60 -0.96
C CYS A 244 -14.61 7.84 0.42
N ILE A 245 -14.99 7.07 1.44
CA ILE A 245 -14.57 7.32 2.83
C ILE A 245 -13.15 6.84 3.14
N HIS A 246 -12.56 5.96 2.35
CA HIS A 246 -11.14 5.57 2.48
C HIS A 246 -10.27 6.17 1.39
N SER A 247 -10.69 7.31 0.84
CA SER A 247 -9.79 8.13 0.05
C SER A 247 -8.71 8.72 0.95
N GLU A 248 -7.57 9.09 0.35
CA GLU A 248 -6.44 9.72 1.06
C GLU A 248 -6.86 10.97 1.85
N HIS A 249 -7.94 11.64 1.45
CA HIS A 249 -8.52 12.79 2.15
C HIS A 249 -9.18 12.47 3.49
N PHE A 250 -9.65 11.23 3.69
CA PHE A 250 -10.33 10.82 4.92
C PHE A 250 -9.53 9.79 5.74
N GLU A 251 -8.54 9.13 5.15
CA GLU A 251 -7.75 8.10 5.83
C GLU A 251 -7.03 8.59 7.11
N PRO A 252 -6.47 9.82 7.17
CA PRO A 252 -5.90 10.36 8.40
C PRO A 252 -6.87 10.33 9.59
N PHE A 253 -8.17 10.56 9.36
CA PHE A 253 -9.18 10.53 10.42
C PHE A 253 -9.31 9.15 11.04
N PHE A 254 -9.20 8.10 10.24
CA PHE A 254 -9.33 6.73 10.71
C PHE A 254 -8.05 6.22 11.36
N ARG A 255 -6.90 6.55 10.78
CA ARG A 255 -5.58 6.05 11.21
C ARG A 255 -5.26 6.41 12.67
N TYR A 256 -5.63 7.61 13.10
CA TYR A 256 -5.33 8.10 14.46
C TYR A 256 -6.42 7.79 15.49
N ASN A 257 -7.57 7.24 15.06
CA ASN A 257 -8.72 6.94 15.93
C ASN A 257 -8.99 5.44 16.02
N THR A 258 -7.98 4.61 16.30
CA THR A 258 -8.16 3.14 16.32
C THR A 258 -9.25 2.69 17.31
N GLU A 259 -9.32 3.31 18.49
CA GLU A 259 -10.35 3.05 19.51
C GLU A 259 -11.77 3.43 19.05
N ASN A 260 -11.89 4.54 18.31
CA ASN A 260 -13.16 5.06 17.82
C ASN A 260 -13.46 4.70 16.37
N TYR A 261 -12.61 3.91 15.72
CA TYR A 261 -12.63 3.64 14.28
C TYR A 261 -14.00 3.14 13.84
N SER A 262 -14.55 2.16 14.56
CA SER A 262 -15.84 1.55 14.23
C SER A 262 -17.00 2.57 14.26
N LYS A 263 -16.96 3.51 15.21
CA LYS A 263 -17.99 4.55 15.37
C LYS A 263 -17.85 5.61 14.27
N MET A 264 -16.64 6.11 14.05
CA MET A 264 -16.35 7.11 13.01
C MET A 264 -16.63 6.55 11.61
N HIS A 265 -16.15 5.35 11.32
CA HIS A 265 -16.39 4.67 10.04
C HIS A 265 -17.89 4.53 9.78
N ARG A 266 -18.67 4.11 10.79
CA ARG A 266 -20.13 4.02 10.68
C ARG A 266 -20.77 5.38 10.37
N GLU A 267 -20.35 6.44 11.05
CA GLU A 267 -20.86 7.79 10.83
C GLU A 267 -20.56 8.29 9.41
N PHE A 268 -19.29 8.22 8.99
CA PHE A 268 -18.84 8.64 7.66
C PHE A 268 -19.53 7.83 6.57
N TYR A 269 -19.65 6.51 6.76
CA TYR A 269 -20.38 5.63 5.86
C TYR A 269 -21.82 6.10 5.63
N TYR A 270 -22.58 6.40 6.69
CA TYR A 270 -23.97 6.86 6.53
C TYR A 270 -24.09 8.28 5.98
N LYS A 271 -23.12 9.15 6.24
CA LYS A 271 -23.04 10.47 5.60
C LYS A 271 -22.78 10.33 4.10
N ALA A 272 -21.75 9.59 3.71
CA ALA A 272 -21.40 9.32 2.30
C ALA A 272 -22.54 8.63 1.54
N LYS A 273 -23.13 7.58 2.12
CA LYS A 273 -24.29 6.90 1.52
C LYS A 273 -25.43 7.87 1.23
N ARG A 274 -25.78 8.77 2.15
CA ARG A 274 -26.84 9.77 1.93
C ARG A 274 -26.47 10.74 0.80
N GLN A 275 -25.23 11.22 0.75
CA GLN A 275 -24.80 12.15 -0.30
C GLN A 275 -24.78 11.49 -1.68
N ILE A 276 -24.28 10.25 -1.78
CA ILE A 276 -24.27 9.48 -3.02
C ILE A 276 -25.69 9.21 -3.52
N LEU A 277 -26.62 8.82 -2.64
CA LEU A 277 -28.02 8.59 -3.04
C LEU A 277 -28.72 9.89 -3.49
N LYS A 278 -28.46 11.03 -2.83
CA LYS A 278 -28.94 12.34 -3.30
C LYS A 278 -28.38 12.68 -4.68
N PHE A 279 -27.08 12.44 -4.89
CA PHE A 279 -26.43 12.61 -6.18
C PHE A 279 -27.08 11.72 -7.25
N PHE A 280 -27.29 10.43 -6.96
CA PHE A 280 -27.94 9.51 -7.92
C PHE A 280 -29.36 9.94 -8.26
N LYS A 281 -30.13 10.42 -7.29
CA LYS A 281 -31.47 10.97 -7.55
C LYS A 281 -31.42 12.24 -8.41
N LYS A 282 -30.46 13.15 -8.14
CA LYS A 282 -30.32 14.42 -8.87
C LYS A 282 -29.98 14.22 -10.36
N TYR A 283 -29.23 13.17 -10.68
CA TYR A 283 -28.76 12.89 -12.03
C TYR A 283 -29.41 11.64 -12.64
N ASP A 284 -30.57 11.21 -12.10
CA ASP A 284 -31.36 10.06 -12.58
C ASP A 284 -30.60 8.72 -12.71
N ILE A 285 -29.49 8.56 -11.97
CA ILE A 285 -28.69 7.33 -11.91
C ILE A 285 -29.40 6.25 -11.07
N THR A 286 -30.41 6.61 -10.27
CA THR A 286 -31.17 5.65 -9.44
C THR A 286 -31.74 4.49 -10.27
N ASN A 287 -32.10 4.71 -11.54
CA ASN A 287 -32.61 3.69 -12.44
C ASN A 287 -31.55 2.66 -12.88
N GLU A 288 -30.26 2.96 -12.67
CA GLU A 288 -29.14 2.04 -12.94
C GLU A 288 -28.77 1.19 -11.71
N LEU A 289 -29.37 1.46 -10.56
CA LEU A 289 -29.20 0.64 -9.37
C LEU A 289 -30.05 -0.62 -9.47
N ASN A 290 -29.43 -1.78 -9.27
CA ASN A 290 -30.16 -3.03 -9.13
C ASN A 290 -30.30 -3.43 -7.66
N GLU A 291 -31.54 -3.73 -7.26
CA GLU A 291 -31.84 -4.16 -5.89
C GLU A 291 -31.71 -5.68 -5.74
N TYR A 292 -30.97 -6.09 -4.72
CA TYR A 292 -30.90 -7.47 -4.28
C TYR A 292 -31.29 -7.56 -2.81
N ARG A 293 -32.30 -8.37 -2.50
CA ARG A 293 -32.70 -8.70 -1.13
C ARG A 293 -32.01 -9.97 -0.67
N ASP A 294 -31.29 -9.88 0.45
CA ASP A 294 -30.68 -11.07 1.05
C ASP A 294 -31.70 -11.89 1.87
N LYS A 295 -31.25 -13.04 2.42
CA LYS A 295 -32.09 -13.93 3.22
C LYS A 295 -32.66 -13.27 4.49
N ALA A 296 -32.06 -12.15 4.94
CA ALA A 296 -32.53 -11.36 6.09
C ALA A 296 -33.38 -10.16 5.64
N ASN A 297 -33.88 -10.18 4.39
CA ASN A 297 -34.66 -9.10 3.77
C ASN A 297 -33.96 -7.73 3.74
N ARG A 298 -32.63 -7.70 3.81
CA ARG A 298 -31.86 -6.46 3.67
C ARG A 298 -31.65 -6.14 2.19
N ILE A 299 -31.92 -4.89 1.82
CA ILE A 299 -31.74 -4.39 0.45
C ILE A 299 -30.27 -4.00 0.23
N HIS A 300 -29.68 -4.53 -0.83
CA HIS A 300 -28.36 -4.20 -1.32
C HIS A 300 -28.49 -3.62 -2.72
N TYR A 301 -27.83 -2.49 -2.99
CA TYR A 301 -27.82 -1.87 -4.31
C TYR A 301 -26.54 -2.24 -5.05
N PHE A 302 -26.70 -2.63 -6.31
CA PHE A 302 -25.64 -3.11 -7.19
C PHE A 302 -25.46 -2.20 -8.39
N LEU A 303 -24.22 -2.11 -8.87
CA LEU A 303 -23.77 -1.23 -9.95
C LEU A 303 -23.04 -2.05 -11.00
N THR A 304 -23.25 -1.72 -12.27
CA THR A 304 -22.41 -2.22 -13.36
C THR A 304 -21.03 -1.58 -13.27
N HIS A 305 -20.04 -2.18 -13.94
CA HIS A 305 -18.71 -1.60 -14.05
C HIS A 305 -18.74 -0.22 -14.71
N THR A 306 -19.45 -0.09 -15.84
CA THR A 306 -19.63 1.18 -16.56
C THR A 306 -20.24 2.26 -15.68
N THR A 307 -21.29 1.95 -14.92
CA THR A 307 -21.91 2.91 -14.00
C THR A 307 -20.93 3.30 -12.90
N PHE A 308 -20.25 2.33 -12.27
CA PHE A 308 -19.29 2.59 -11.18
C PHE A 308 -18.15 3.51 -11.65
N GLU A 309 -17.50 3.18 -12.76
CA GLU A 309 -16.38 3.96 -13.31
C GLU A 309 -16.81 5.39 -13.68
N ARG A 310 -18.01 5.56 -14.25
CA ARG A 310 -18.55 6.88 -14.60
C ARG A 310 -18.81 7.76 -13.36
N VAL A 311 -19.25 7.17 -12.26
CA VAL A 311 -19.72 7.95 -11.09
C VAL A 311 -18.72 8.04 -9.95
N LYS A 312 -17.71 7.15 -9.86
CA LYS A 312 -16.84 7.04 -8.68
C LYS A 312 -16.14 8.36 -8.32
N SER A 313 -15.57 9.05 -9.30
CA SER A 313 -14.88 10.32 -9.09
C SER A 313 -15.84 11.45 -8.70
N ALA A 314 -17.01 11.53 -9.35
CA ALA A 314 -18.03 12.53 -9.01
C ALA A 314 -18.59 12.30 -7.59
N CYS A 315 -18.87 11.05 -7.23
CA CYS A 315 -19.29 10.67 -5.88
C CYS A 315 -18.24 11.01 -4.83
N LEU A 316 -16.96 10.78 -5.12
CA LEU A 316 -15.86 11.18 -4.24
C LEU A 316 -15.87 12.70 -4.03
N GLN A 317 -15.92 13.49 -5.11
CA GLN A 317 -15.97 14.96 -5.01
C GLN A 317 -17.19 15.46 -4.23
N VAL A 318 -18.36 14.85 -4.44
CA VAL A 318 -19.58 15.16 -3.67
C VAL A 318 -19.41 14.81 -2.20
N CYS A 319 -18.76 13.69 -1.88
CA CYS A 319 -18.47 13.31 -0.50
C CYS A 319 -17.47 14.28 0.13
N LEU A 320 -16.41 14.67 -0.57
CA LEU A 320 -15.46 15.67 -0.10
C LEU A 320 -16.16 17.00 0.19
N ALA A 321 -16.91 17.53 -0.78
CA ALA A 321 -17.61 18.81 -0.62
C ALA A 321 -18.62 18.81 0.55
N ASN A 322 -19.32 17.70 0.78
CA ASN A 322 -20.44 17.68 1.73
C ASN A 322 -20.14 17.03 3.10
N ILE A 323 -19.10 16.21 3.19
CA ILE A 323 -18.67 15.57 4.46
C ILE A 323 -17.47 16.31 5.02
N ASN A 324 -16.53 16.72 4.16
CA ASN A 324 -15.26 17.28 4.60
C ASN A 324 -15.45 18.72 5.17
N ASN A 325 -16.52 19.42 4.79
CA ASN A 325 -16.78 20.82 5.12
C ASN A 325 -16.83 21.20 6.62
N LYS A 326 -17.08 20.28 7.57
CA LYS A 326 -17.02 20.64 9.01
C LYS A 326 -15.68 20.28 9.64
N TYR A 327 -15.22 19.05 9.44
CA TYR A 327 -14.04 18.54 10.12
C TYR A 327 -12.72 18.99 9.46
N LEU A 328 -12.68 19.11 8.13
CA LEU A 328 -11.46 19.60 7.46
C LEU A 328 -11.33 21.11 7.57
N LYS A 329 -12.41 21.89 7.57
CA LYS A 329 -12.27 23.34 7.78
C LYS A 329 -11.67 23.69 9.13
N GLU A 330 -12.16 23.07 10.20
CA GLU A 330 -11.59 23.27 11.55
C GLU A 330 -10.15 22.75 11.61
N TYR A 331 -9.84 21.63 10.94
CA TYR A 331 -8.48 21.10 10.87
C TYR A 331 -7.53 21.96 10.03
N ASP A 332 -7.98 22.53 8.91
CA ASP A 332 -7.17 23.38 8.03
C ASP A 332 -6.81 24.67 8.75
N SER A 333 -7.78 25.27 9.46
CA SER A 333 -7.51 26.39 10.37
C SER A 333 -6.54 26.00 11.47
N PHE A 334 -6.73 24.84 12.12
CA PHE A 334 -5.83 24.33 13.15
C PHE A 334 -4.42 24.08 12.64
N LYS A 335 -4.28 23.45 11.47
CA LYS A 335 -3.01 23.15 10.82
C LYS A 335 -2.29 24.44 10.44
N SER A 336 -3.02 25.40 9.87
CA SER A 336 -2.44 26.69 9.48
C SER A 336 -1.99 27.50 10.69
N PHE A 337 -2.73 27.43 11.81
CA PHE A 337 -2.38 28.16 13.02
C PHE A 337 -1.15 27.55 13.72
N TYR A 338 -1.01 26.22 13.69
CA TYR A 338 0.12 25.49 14.28
C TYR A 338 1.14 25.01 13.23
N ASP A 339 1.34 25.79 12.16
CA ASP A 339 2.23 25.42 11.05
C ASP A 339 3.73 25.60 11.37
N THR A 340 4.03 26.30 12.46
CA THR A 340 5.37 26.72 12.87
C THR A 340 5.70 26.17 14.25
N CYS A 341 6.84 25.49 14.35
CA CYS A 341 7.26 24.88 15.62
C CYS A 341 7.53 25.99 16.64
N PRO A 342 6.85 25.99 17.81
CA PRO A 342 7.04 27.05 18.80
C PRO A 342 8.43 27.02 19.44
N ILE A 343 9.17 25.91 19.29
CA ILE A 343 10.49 25.74 19.90
C ILE A 343 11.62 26.15 18.97
N CYS A 344 11.61 25.65 17.74
CA CYS A 344 12.72 25.86 16.80
C CYS A 344 12.39 26.75 15.61
N GLY A 345 11.16 27.27 15.54
CA GLY A 345 10.70 28.13 14.44
C GLY A 345 10.61 27.43 13.08
N LYS A 346 10.78 26.10 13.02
CA LYS A 346 10.66 25.34 11.79
C LYS A 346 9.23 25.41 11.28
N LYS A 347 9.06 26.05 10.13
CA LYS A 347 7.80 26.09 9.36
C LYS A 347 7.47 24.74 8.74
N ASP A 348 6.24 24.61 8.28
CA ASP A 348 5.70 23.39 7.68
C ASP A 348 5.95 22.18 8.58
N ILE A 349 5.61 22.30 9.86
CA ILE A 349 5.69 21.17 10.76
C ILE A 349 4.99 19.98 10.10
N ASN A 350 5.66 18.83 10.14
CA ASN A 350 5.20 17.61 9.51
C ASN A 350 3.70 17.41 9.76
N GLN A 351 2.92 17.37 8.67
CA GLN A 351 1.47 17.14 8.66
C GLN A 351 1.06 16.04 9.63
N ILE A 352 1.89 15.01 9.76
CA ILE A 352 1.73 13.88 10.67
C ILE A 352 1.53 14.31 12.14
N ASN A 353 2.25 15.31 12.65
CA ASN A 353 2.10 15.73 14.06
C ASN A 353 0.78 16.48 14.27
N CYS A 354 0.44 17.44 13.42
CA CYS A 354 -0.84 18.13 13.50
C CYS A 354 -2.01 17.13 13.38
N GLU A 355 -1.92 16.15 12.48
CA GLU A 355 -2.90 15.06 12.39
C GLU A 355 -2.95 14.20 13.64
N LYS A 356 -1.79 13.82 14.22
CA LYS A 356 -1.73 13.06 15.48
C LYS A 356 -2.44 13.80 16.60
N PHE A 357 -2.11 15.07 16.86
CA PHE A 357 -2.73 15.84 17.93
C PHE A 357 -4.22 16.07 17.69
N TYR A 358 -4.60 16.45 16.47
CA TYR A 358 -5.97 16.82 16.17
C TYR A 358 -6.91 15.62 16.04
N PHE A 359 -6.45 14.50 15.49
CA PHE A 359 -7.29 13.33 15.26
C PHE A 359 -7.18 12.28 16.36
N SER A 360 -6.07 12.13 17.09
CA SER A 360 -5.94 11.05 18.08
C SER A 360 -6.79 11.26 19.34
N SER A 361 -7.48 10.21 19.80
CA SER A 361 -8.14 10.20 21.12
C SER A 361 -7.14 10.34 22.27
N ARG A 362 -5.91 9.83 22.10
CA ARG A 362 -4.84 9.89 23.11
C ARG A 362 -4.38 11.31 23.44
N TYR A 363 -4.56 12.23 22.50
CA TYR A 363 -4.17 13.63 22.68
C TYR A 363 -5.40 14.53 22.87
N SER A 364 -6.54 13.98 23.30
CA SER A 364 -7.79 14.73 23.50
C SER A 364 -7.61 15.96 24.38
N TYR A 365 -6.91 15.82 25.52
CA TYR A 365 -6.58 16.94 26.40
C TYR A 365 -5.78 18.05 25.68
N PHE A 366 -4.67 17.68 25.03
CA PHE A 366 -3.87 18.63 24.26
C PHE A 366 -4.63 19.28 23.12
N LYS A 367 -5.46 18.51 22.42
CA LYS A 367 -6.31 19.00 21.34
C LYS A 367 -7.28 20.07 21.85
N GLU A 368 -7.99 19.80 22.95
CA GLU A 368 -8.94 20.76 23.53
C GLU A 368 -8.24 22.04 23.96
N LEU A 369 -7.05 21.93 24.57
CA LEU A 369 -6.24 23.06 24.97
C LEU A 369 -5.77 23.89 23.75
N LEU A 370 -5.25 23.24 22.70
CA LEU A 370 -4.84 23.90 21.45
C LEU A 370 -6.03 24.61 20.79
N ILE A 371 -7.17 23.92 20.61
CA ILE A 371 -8.36 24.51 19.99
C ILE A 371 -8.89 25.70 20.79
N THR A 372 -8.87 25.62 22.12
CA THR A 372 -9.34 26.72 22.99
C THR A 372 -8.45 27.95 22.84
N ASN A 373 -7.13 27.78 22.87
CA ASN A 373 -6.19 28.89 22.72
C ASN A 373 -6.23 29.50 21.31
N MET A 374 -6.26 28.66 20.27
CA MET A 374 -6.43 29.11 18.88
C MET A 374 -7.69 29.97 18.67
N LYS A 375 -8.77 29.73 19.42
CA LYS A 375 -10.00 30.55 19.31
C LYS A 375 -9.92 31.87 20.07
N ASN A 376 -9.02 31.96 21.04
CA ASN A 376 -8.89 33.12 21.93
C ASN A 376 -7.79 34.08 21.47
N THR A 377 -6.95 33.69 20.49
CA THR A 377 -5.88 34.51 19.95
C THR A 377 -5.91 34.56 18.42
N GLU A 378 -5.27 35.57 17.83
CA GLU A 378 -5.21 35.73 16.38
C GLU A 378 -4.05 34.96 15.76
N THR A 379 -2.91 34.93 16.47
CA THR A 379 -1.68 34.30 15.99
C THR A 379 -1.10 33.33 17.03
N LEU A 380 -0.19 32.46 16.57
CA LEU A 380 0.55 31.55 17.44
C LEU A 380 1.55 32.32 18.30
N GLU A 381 2.13 33.39 17.75
CA GLU A 381 3.07 34.27 18.43
C GLU A 381 2.46 34.89 19.70
N ASP A 382 1.15 35.20 19.70
CA ASP A 382 0.45 35.74 20.86
C ASP A 382 0.43 34.77 22.06
N LEU A 383 0.57 33.48 21.81
CA LEU A 383 0.59 32.41 22.82
C LEU A 383 2.00 32.09 23.32
N ASN A 384 3.03 32.61 22.66
CA ASN A 384 4.42 32.34 22.97
C ASN A 384 5.10 33.61 23.51
N THR A 385 5.91 33.47 24.55
CA THR A 385 6.72 34.57 25.09
C THR A 385 8.19 34.20 25.03
N ASN A 386 9.08 35.11 25.41
CA ASN A 386 10.50 34.77 25.50
C ASN A 386 10.79 33.71 26.59
N GLU A 387 9.86 33.46 27.51
CA GLU A 387 10.02 32.53 28.63
C GLU A 387 9.25 31.22 28.44
N PHE A 388 8.13 31.26 27.71
CA PHE A 388 7.22 30.13 27.56
C PHE A 388 6.90 29.83 26.10
N TYR A 389 6.82 28.54 25.78
CA TYR A 389 6.31 28.07 24.51
C TYR A 389 4.92 27.45 24.66
N PHE A 390 4.12 27.58 23.61
CA PHE A 390 2.82 26.93 23.44
C PHE A 390 2.60 26.62 21.95
N GLY A 391 2.26 25.38 21.63
CA GLY A 391 1.91 24.96 20.28
C GLY A 391 2.32 23.51 19.99
N ILE A 392 2.23 23.10 18.72
CA ILE A 392 2.59 21.76 18.30
C ILE A 392 4.09 21.72 17.99
N PRO A 393 4.92 20.95 18.70
CA PRO A 393 6.33 20.87 18.36
C PRO A 393 6.57 20.00 17.11
N CYS A 394 7.66 20.28 16.39
CA CYS A 394 8.13 19.35 15.36
C CYS A 394 8.54 18.00 15.98
N GLU A 395 8.66 16.95 15.16
CA GLU A 395 8.90 15.59 15.67
C GLU A 395 10.17 15.50 16.55
N ASP A 396 11.23 16.21 16.18
CA ASP A 396 12.48 16.22 16.94
C ASP A 396 12.31 16.93 18.29
N CYS A 397 11.65 18.09 18.31
CA CYS A 397 11.36 18.81 19.55
C CYS A 397 10.41 18.01 20.45
N PHE A 398 9.35 17.42 19.88
CA PHE A 398 8.36 16.66 20.65
C PHE A 398 8.96 15.41 21.28
N LYS A 399 9.91 14.74 20.60
CA LYS A 399 10.67 13.62 21.19
C LYS A 399 11.37 14.03 22.48
N VAL A 400 11.92 15.24 22.51
CA VAL A 400 12.63 15.78 23.68
C VAL A 400 11.68 16.18 24.78
N ILE A 401 10.68 17.04 24.50
CA ILE A 401 9.88 17.66 25.57
C ILE A 401 8.62 16.90 25.98
N ARG A 402 8.10 16.04 25.09
CA ARG A 402 6.84 15.27 25.28
C ARG A 402 5.62 16.11 25.70
N ASN A 403 5.62 17.42 25.44
CA ASN A 403 4.55 18.34 25.81
C ASN A 403 4.23 19.33 24.67
N ILE A 404 3.16 20.10 24.80
CA ILE A 404 2.78 21.20 23.89
C ILE A 404 3.00 22.58 24.48
N GLN A 405 3.29 22.65 25.78
CA GLN A 405 3.57 23.90 26.49
C GLN A 405 4.62 23.68 27.57
N GLY A 406 5.38 24.73 27.89
CA GLY A 406 6.39 24.68 28.94
C GLY A 406 7.29 25.92 28.93
N LYS A 407 8.27 25.94 29.82
CA LYS A 407 9.31 26.99 29.83
C LYS A 407 10.45 26.63 28.91
N TYR A 408 11.06 27.63 28.27
CA TYR A 408 12.30 27.42 27.53
C TYR A 408 13.45 26.99 28.45
N ASP A 409 13.47 27.47 29.69
CA ASP A 409 14.46 27.05 30.70
C ASP A 409 14.45 25.54 30.96
N ASP A 410 13.25 24.94 31.05
CA ASP A 410 13.10 23.49 31.25
C ASP A 410 13.61 22.72 30.02
N LEU A 411 13.33 23.22 28.81
CA LEU A 411 13.85 22.66 27.58
C LEU A 411 15.38 22.71 27.54
N ASP A 412 15.96 23.85 27.89
CA ASP A 412 17.41 24.04 27.92
C ASP A 412 18.06 23.12 28.95
N GLU A 413 17.43 22.91 30.11
CA GLU A 413 17.90 21.96 31.10
C GLU A 413 17.94 20.53 30.53
N VAL A 414 16.85 20.07 29.90
CA VAL A 414 16.77 18.74 29.26
C VAL A 414 17.82 18.58 28.17
N GLN A 415 17.95 19.57 27.29
CA GLN A 415 18.94 19.54 26.20
C GLN A 415 20.37 19.50 26.75
N ASN A 416 20.65 20.29 27.78
CA ASN A 416 21.94 20.30 28.44
C ASN A 416 22.21 18.95 29.13
N PHE A 417 21.21 18.35 29.77
CA PHE A 417 21.30 17.03 30.39
C PHE A 417 21.64 15.95 29.36
N VAL A 418 20.86 15.86 28.29
CA VAL A 418 21.07 14.91 27.18
C VAL A 418 22.46 15.09 26.59
N ARG A 419 22.87 16.32 26.29
CA ARG A 419 24.19 16.62 25.74
C ARG A 419 25.30 16.19 26.71
N ARG A 420 25.14 16.48 28.00
CA ARG A 420 26.15 16.21 29.04
C ARG A 420 26.38 14.71 29.27
N TYR A 421 25.31 13.92 29.18
CA TYR A 421 25.31 12.48 29.43
C TYR A 421 25.19 11.63 28.17
N SER A 422 25.41 12.25 27.00
CA SER A 422 25.40 11.58 25.69
C SER A 422 26.47 10.50 25.51
N VAL A 423 27.45 10.42 26.39
CA VAL A 423 28.57 9.46 26.32
C VAL A 423 28.63 8.63 27.60
N CYS A 424 28.68 7.31 27.44
CA CYS A 424 28.79 6.36 28.54
C CYS A 424 30.13 6.54 29.27
N PRO A 425 30.14 6.71 30.61
CA PRO A 425 31.37 6.90 31.39
C PRO A 425 32.23 5.64 31.48
N ILE A 426 31.69 4.48 31.10
CA ILE A 426 32.34 3.16 31.27
C ILE A 426 33.04 2.72 29.98
N CYS A 427 32.34 2.81 28.85
CA CYS A 427 32.87 2.32 27.57
C CYS A 427 33.10 3.43 26.53
N GLY A 428 32.76 4.69 26.83
CA GLY A 428 32.92 5.82 25.91
C GLY A 428 31.98 5.80 24.69
N SER A 429 31.08 4.82 24.59
CA SER A 429 30.09 4.76 23.50
C SER A 429 28.97 5.80 23.70
N LYS A 430 28.35 6.25 22.60
CA LYS A 430 27.20 7.17 22.67
C LYS A 430 25.99 6.48 23.28
N ASN A 431 25.29 7.18 24.18
CA ASN A 431 24.00 6.78 24.70
C ASN A 431 22.89 7.05 23.66
N HIS A 432 21.88 6.19 23.63
CA HIS A 432 20.67 6.45 22.85
C HIS A 432 19.90 7.62 23.47
N LEU A 433 19.38 8.52 22.62
CA LEU A 433 18.62 9.68 23.07
C LEU A 433 17.40 9.27 23.90
N GLU A 434 16.64 8.29 23.41
CA GLU A 434 15.44 7.76 24.08
C GLU A 434 15.75 7.32 25.51
N TYR A 435 16.85 6.58 25.71
CA TYR A 435 17.26 6.11 27.03
C TYR A 435 17.61 7.26 28.00
N LEU A 436 18.20 8.35 27.52
CA LEU A 436 18.51 9.52 28.36
C LEU A 436 17.25 10.32 28.71
N LEU A 437 16.31 10.42 27.78
CA LEU A 437 15.04 11.08 28.02
C LEU A 437 14.15 10.26 28.97
N ASP A 438 14.09 8.95 28.78
CA ASP A 438 13.39 8.05 29.70
C ASP A 438 13.99 8.12 31.10
N PHE A 439 15.31 8.20 31.22
CA PHE A 439 15.97 8.45 32.50
C PHE A 439 15.55 9.79 33.12
N TYR A 440 15.50 10.87 32.32
CA TYR A 440 15.19 12.21 32.80
C TYR A 440 13.72 12.34 33.26
N TYR A 441 12.79 11.68 32.56
CA TYR A 441 11.36 11.72 32.87
C TYR A 441 10.88 10.61 33.82
N ASP A 442 11.77 9.77 34.35
CA ASP A 442 11.42 8.73 35.33
C ASP A 442 11.41 9.32 36.75
N ASP A 443 10.21 9.56 37.29
CA ASP A 443 9.99 10.11 38.63
C ASP A 443 10.66 9.25 39.73
N ASN A 444 10.84 7.94 39.51
CA ASN A 444 11.51 7.06 40.47
C ASN A 444 13.02 7.35 40.61
N ARG A 445 13.57 8.18 39.71
CA ARG A 445 14.98 8.57 39.68
C ARG A 445 15.19 10.02 40.05
N ASP A 446 14.19 10.71 40.58
CA ASP A 446 14.25 12.15 40.87
C ASP A 446 15.46 12.54 41.73
N GLU A 447 15.81 11.76 42.76
CA GLU A 447 16.99 12.02 43.58
C GLU A 447 18.29 11.95 42.75
N LEU A 448 18.43 10.91 41.93
CA LEU A 448 19.61 10.69 41.09
C LEU A 448 19.68 11.72 39.95
N LYS A 449 18.54 12.05 39.33
CA LYS A 449 18.41 13.12 38.35
C LYS A 449 18.82 14.45 38.96
N GLY A 450 18.29 14.81 40.12
CA GLY A 450 18.64 16.02 40.85
C GLY A 450 20.14 16.08 41.21
N PHE A 451 20.73 14.94 41.59
CA PHE A 451 22.17 14.85 41.82
C PHE A 451 22.99 15.07 40.54
N LEU A 452 22.59 14.48 39.42
CA LEU A 452 23.25 14.65 38.13
C LEU A 452 23.15 16.11 37.66
N LEU A 453 21.96 16.71 37.70
CA LEU A 453 21.71 18.11 37.34
C LEU A 453 22.61 19.08 38.13
N LYS A 454 22.65 18.95 39.46
CA LYS A 454 23.52 19.77 40.34
C LYS A 454 25.01 19.67 40.00
N ASN A 455 25.42 18.54 39.40
CA ASN A 455 26.83 18.26 39.10
C ASN A 455 27.20 18.39 37.60
N MET A 456 26.30 18.90 36.76
CA MET A 456 26.58 19.08 35.33
C MET A 456 27.79 20.00 35.08
N GLY A 457 27.94 21.06 35.91
CA GLY A 457 29.03 22.03 35.86
C GLY A 457 30.33 21.60 36.57
N ASN A 458 30.30 20.59 37.43
CA ASN A 458 31.43 20.22 38.31
C ASN A 458 32.48 19.30 37.68
N LYS A 459 32.56 19.24 36.34
CA LYS A 459 33.39 18.27 35.60
C LYS A 459 34.88 18.33 35.97
N ASN A 460 35.40 19.52 36.24
CA ASN A 460 36.83 19.71 36.54
C ASN A 460 37.16 19.32 37.99
N HIS A 461 36.25 19.60 38.93
CA HIS A 461 36.44 19.18 40.33
C HIS A 461 36.40 17.66 40.48
N LEU A 462 35.46 16.98 39.83
CA LEU A 462 35.33 15.52 39.94
C LEU A 462 36.46 14.75 39.24
N LYS A 463 37.02 15.30 38.16
CA LYS A 463 38.22 14.75 37.51
C LYS A 463 39.43 14.71 38.43
N ASN A 464 39.60 15.71 39.30
CA ASN A 464 40.71 15.75 40.26
C ASN A 464 40.63 14.63 41.31
N PHE A 465 39.44 14.07 41.53
CA PHE A 465 39.20 12.92 42.42
C PHE A 465 39.06 11.59 41.66
N ASN A 466 39.35 11.56 40.35
CA ASN A 466 39.17 10.39 39.50
C ASN A 466 37.74 9.82 39.50
N ILE A 467 36.73 10.67 39.70
CA ILE A 467 35.31 10.29 39.70
C ILE A 467 34.72 10.52 38.31
N ASN A 468 34.33 9.44 37.63
CA ASN A 468 33.62 9.49 36.35
C ASN A 468 32.11 9.50 36.56
N LEU A 469 31.53 10.70 36.68
CA LEU A 469 30.08 10.88 36.77
C LEU A 469 29.43 10.79 35.38
N GLY A 470 28.48 9.87 35.21
CA GLY A 470 27.66 9.79 34.00
C GLY A 470 26.62 8.68 34.06
N ILE A 471 25.86 8.53 32.97
CA ILE A 471 24.83 7.49 32.82
C ILE A 471 25.41 6.36 31.96
N PRO A 472 25.46 5.11 32.47
CA PRO A 472 25.95 3.96 31.69
C PRO A 472 25.01 3.69 30.51
N CYS A 473 25.57 3.30 29.36
CA CYS A 473 24.76 2.84 28.22
C CYS A 473 24.04 1.53 28.54
N CYS A 474 23.00 1.21 27.78
CA CYS A 474 22.19 0.00 27.97
C CYS A 474 23.05 -1.27 28.15
N ASN A 475 24.05 -1.46 27.28
CA ASN A 475 24.96 -2.61 27.37
C ASN A 475 25.79 -2.64 28.66
N CYS A 476 26.26 -1.48 29.12
CA CYS A 476 27.03 -1.39 30.37
C CYS A 476 26.12 -1.57 31.58
N PHE A 477 24.93 -0.96 31.56
CA PHE A 477 23.93 -1.10 32.62
C PHE A 477 23.56 -2.58 32.83
N SER A 478 23.20 -3.29 31.75
CA SER A 478 22.84 -4.72 31.82
C SER A 478 23.98 -5.60 32.30
N LYS A 479 25.23 -5.31 31.91
CA LYS A 479 26.42 -6.04 32.39
C LYS A 479 26.70 -5.82 33.88
N ILE A 480 26.37 -4.65 34.42
CA ILE A 480 26.69 -4.28 35.80
C ILE A 480 25.60 -4.75 36.77
N PHE A 481 24.35 -4.64 36.35
CA PHE A 481 23.21 -4.92 37.22
C PHE A 481 22.57 -6.29 36.97
N GLU A 482 23.11 -7.09 36.04
CA GLU A 482 22.60 -8.41 35.64
C GLU A 482 21.09 -8.41 35.31
N ARG A 483 20.62 -7.30 34.73
CA ARG A 483 19.22 -7.09 34.34
C ARG A 483 19.10 -6.96 32.83
N ASP A 484 18.03 -7.55 32.29
CA ASP A 484 17.68 -7.39 30.87
C ASP A 484 17.38 -5.91 30.61
N PRO A 485 17.94 -5.27 29.56
CA PRO A 485 17.63 -3.88 29.26
C PRO A 485 16.13 -3.65 28.95
N ASP A 486 15.35 -4.69 28.63
CA ASP A 486 13.90 -4.60 28.45
C ASP A 486 13.10 -4.60 29.78
N ASP A 487 13.69 -4.99 30.93
CA ASP A 487 13.05 -4.85 32.25
C ASP A 487 12.88 -3.37 32.67
N LEU A 488 13.64 -2.46 32.05
CA LEU A 488 13.48 -1.01 32.19
C LEU A 488 12.29 -0.45 31.39
N ARG A 489 11.87 -1.15 30.33
CA ARG A 489 10.75 -0.75 29.46
C ARG A 489 9.41 -1.29 29.96
N LEU A 490 9.42 -2.38 30.72
CA LEU A 490 8.22 -3.11 31.15
C LEU A 490 7.45 -2.48 32.32
N VAL A 491 8.01 -1.47 33.01
CA VAL A 491 7.27 -0.71 34.04
C VAL A 491 6.30 0.31 33.43
N PHE A 492 6.44 0.65 32.13
CA PHE A 492 5.73 1.78 31.51
C PHE A 492 4.55 1.41 30.59
N ASN A 493 4.06 0.17 30.62
CA ASN A 493 2.85 -0.23 29.88
C ASN A 493 1.64 -0.56 30.77
N ILE A 494 1.66 -0.15 32.04
CA ILE A 494 0.47 -0.16 32.90
C ILE A 494 0.39 1.22 33.55
N TYR A 495 -0.21 2.18 32.84
CA TYR A 495 -1.06 3.27 33.33
C TYR A 495 -1.27 4.24 32.17
N GLU A 496 -2.31 3.97 31.38
CA GLU A 496 -3.39 4.88 30.93
C GLU A 496 -4.26 4.15 29.90
#